data_AF-A0A1G6UYG7-F1
#
_entry.id   AF-A0A1G6UYG7-F1
#
_cell.length_a   1.000
_cell.length_b   1.000
_cell.length_c   1.000
_cell.angle_alpha   90.00
_cell.angle_beta   90.00
_cell.angle_gamma   90.00
#
_symmetry.space_group_name_H-M   'P 1'
#
loop_
_entity.id
_entity.type
_entity.pdbx_description
1 polymer ?
#
loop_
_entity_poly.entity_id
_entity_poly.type
_entity_poly.pdbx_seq_one_letter_code
_entity_poly.pdbx_strand_id
1 'polypeptide(L)'
;MHYYTEAERKNQLNELIGSIESFLPELERSGQYLKQQAVYKQVCALAKQLVSEGFNQEDLSTLSRNVPRLFWLHKEWTPPLEPTKTGGRLTEPEWFLRLEPLESQVSAAAEKLGVIGEY
;
A
#
# COMPACT_ATOMS: atom_id res chain seq x y z
N MET A 1 9.72 -15.99 18.72
CA MET A 1 10.61 -14.84 18.43
C MET A 1 11.49 -15.17 17.24
N HIS A 2 10.91 -15.07 16.05
CA HIS A 2 11.63 -15.21 14.78
C HIS A 2 12.16 -13.83 14.40
N TYR A 3 13.48 -13.66 14.40
CA TYR A 3 14.11 -12.45 13.88
C TYR A 3 14.23 -12.60 12.37
N TYR A 4 13.75 -11.61 11.63
CA TYR A 4 13.91 -11.61 10.18
C TYR A 4 15.39 -11.44 9.82
N THR A 5 15.87 -12.28 8.92
CA THR A 5 17.17 -12.14 8.29
C THR A 5 17.19 -10.94 7.33
N GLU A 6 18.37 -10.42 7.02
CA GLU A 6 18.53 -9.34 6.04
C GLU A 6 17.96 -9.70 4.67
N ALA A 7 18.09 -10.97 4.25
CA ALA A 7 17.51 -11.48 3.02
C ALA A 7 15.98 -11.46 3.03
N GLU A 8 15.35 -11.85 4.14
CA GLU A 8 13.89 -11.77 4.31
C GLU A 8 13.41 -10.31 4.30
N ARG A 9 14.14 -9.41 4.96
CA ARG A 9 13.82 -7.96 4.93
C ARG A 9 13.91 -7.37 3.53
N LYS A 10 14.94 -7.76 2.78
CA LYS A 10 15.09 -7.35 1.38
C LYS A 10 13.95 -7.88 0.52
N ASN A 11 13.50 -9.11 0.75
CA ASN A 11 12.32 -9.67 0.07
C ASN A 11 11.04 -8.91 0.44
N GLN A 12 10.83 -8.56 1.71
CA GLN A 12 9.69 -7.75 2.16
C GLN A 12 9.71 -6.35 1.54
N LEU A 13 10.88 -5.72 1.41
CA LEU A 13 11.03 -4.43 0.71
C LEU A 13 10.68 -4.55 -0.77
N ASN A 14 11.14 -5.61 -1.44
CA ASN A 14 10.79 -5.87 -2.84
C ASN A 14 9.30 -6.19 -3.02
N GLU A 15 8.67 -6.88 -2.05
CA GLU A 15 7.22 -7.11 -2.02
C GLU A 15 6.48 -5.77 -1.95
N LEU A 16 6.88 -4.86 -1.04
CA LEU A 16 6.31 -3.51 -0.96
C LEU A 16 6.47 -2.74 -2.27
N ILE A 17 7.66 -2.76 -2.89
CA ILE A 17 7.91 -2.10 -4.17
C ILE A 17 6.96 -2.64 -5.25
N GLY A 18 6.88 -3.97 -5.40
CA GLY A 18 6.02 -4.59 -6.40
C GLY A 18 4.53 -4.31 -6.18
N SER A 19 4.08 -4.29 -4.92
CA SER A 19 2.70 -3.91 -4.59
C SER A 19 2.42 -2.45 -4.94
N ILE A 20 3.33 -1.52 -4.64
CA ILE A 20 3.15 -0.10 -4.98
C ILE A 20 3.20 0.11 -6.50
N GLU A 21 4.09 -0.58 -7.22
CA GLU A 21 4.17 -0.52 -8.68
C GLU A 21 2.92 -1.07 -9.37
N SER A 22 2.26 -2.06 -8.76
CA SER A 22 0.98 -2.59 -9.25
C SER A 22 -0.20 -1.67 -8.90
N PHE A 23 -0.12 -0.98 -7.76
CA PHE A 23 -1.16 -0.09 -7.27
C PHE A 23 -1.19 1.28 -7.96
N LEU A 24 -0.02 1.87 -8.22
CA LEU A 24 0.10 3.22 -8.78
C LEU A 24 -0.64 3.42 -10.12
N PRO A 25 -0.55 2.53 -11.12
CA PRO A 25 -1.26 2.69 -12.40
C PRO A 25 -2.77 2.72 -12.23
N GLU A 26 -3.33 1.88 -11.35
CA GLU A 26 -4.76 1.87 -11.07
C GLU A 26 -5.18 3.14 -10.31
N LEU A 27 -4.35 3.61 -9.38
CA LEU A 27 -4.60 4.85 -8.64
C LEU A 27 -4.59 6.06 -9.59
N GLU A 28 -3.64 6.13 -10.51
CA GLU A 28 -3.57 7.14 -11.57
C GLU A 28 -4.79 7.08 -12.49
N ARG A 29 -5.19 5.87 -12.91
CA ARG A 29 -6.37 5.65 -13.75
C ARG A 29 -7.67 6.12 -13.07
N SER A 30 -7.76 5.99 -11.75
CA SER A 30 -8.93 6.46 -10.99
C SER A 30 -9.08 7.98 -11.00
N GLY A 31 -7.98 8.72 -11.20
CA GLY A 31 -7.95 10.19 -11.06
C GLY A 31 -8.16 10.70 -9.63
N GLN A 32 -8.29 9.81 -8.65
CA GLN A 32 -8.52 10.13 -7.24
C GLN A 32 -7.21 10.18 -6.45
N TYR A 33 -7.25 10.77 -5.24
CA TYR A 33 -6.14 10.73 -4.26
C TYR A 33 -4.78 11.24 -4.79
N LEU A 34 -4.78 12.30 -5.59
CA LEU A 34 -3.57 12.88 -6.20
C LEU A 34 -2.44 13.17 -5.19
N LYS A 35 -2.79 13.59 -3.96
CA LYS A 35 -1.80 13.82 -2.90
C LYS A 35 -1.13 12.51 -2.49
N GLN A 36 -1.91 11.45 -2.31
CA GLN A 36 -1.42 10.14 -1.91
C GLN A 36 -0.66 9.46 -3.04
N GLN A 37 -1.03 9.67 -4.30
CA GLN A 37 -0.23 9.23 -5.46
C GLN A 37 1.22 9.73 -5.36
N ALA A 38 1.41 11.01 -5.04
CA ALA A 38 2.75 11.57 -4.87
C ALA A 38 3.50 10.90 -3.71
N VAL A 39 2.82 10.61 -2.59
CA VAL A 39 3.43 9.92 -1.45
C VAL A 39 3.80 8.48 -1.80
N TYR A 40 2.94 7.71 -2.48
CA TYR A 40 3.28 6.35 -2.93
C TYR A 40 4.50 6.34 -3.87
N LYS A 41 4.62 7.32 -4.77
CA LYS A 41 5.81 7.47 -5.63
C LYS A 41 7.07 7.73 -4.81
N GLN A 42 7.00 8.61 -3.81
CA GLN A 42 8.13 8.89 -2.91
C GLN A 42 8.53 7.67 -2.09
N VAL A 43 7.55 6.96 -1.52
CA VAL A 43 7.77 5.72 -0.75
C VAL A 43 8.41 4.65 -1.63
N CYS A 44 7.93 4.47 -2.86
CA CYS A 44 8.53 3.50 -3.80
C CYS A 44 9.98 3.86 -4.16
N ALA A 45 10.26 5.15 -4.40
CA ALA A 45 11.62 5.62 -4.65
C ALA A 45 12.54 5.38 -3.44
N LEU A 46 12.08 5.69 -2.23
CA LEU A 46 12.83 5.47 -0.99
C LEU A 46 13.08 3.97 -0.75
N ALA A 47 12.08 3.12 -0.97
CA ALA A 47 12.23 1.67 -0.85
C ALA A 47 13.30 1.13 -1.80
N LYS A 48 13.32 1.58 -3.07
CA LYS A 48 14.34 1.21 -4.06
C LYS A 48 15.73 1.69 -3.65
N GLN A 49 15.84 2.90 -3.09
CA GLN A 49 17.09 3.43 -2.59
C GLN A 49 17.63 2.56 -1.44
N LEU A 50 16.79 2.21 -0.47
CA LEU A 50 17.14 1.33 0.65
C LEU A 50 17.61 -0.05 0.19
N VAL A 51 16.98 -0.61 -0.85
CA VAL A 51 17.42 -1.89 -1.45
C VAL A 51 18.83 -1.80 -2.06
N SER A 52 19.22 -0.63 -2.57
CA SER A 52 20.52 -0.40 -3.24
C SER A 52 21.63 0.05 -2.28
N GLU A 53 21.31 0.89 -1.31
CA GLU A 53 22.28 1.52 -0.39
C GLU A 53 22.43 0.74 0.93
N GLY A 54 21.52 -0.20 1.18
CA GLY A 54 21.38 -0.89 2.46
C GLY A 54 20.36 -0.19 3.35
N PHE A 55 19.90 -0.91 4.38
CA PHE A 55 18.86 -0.44 5.29
C PHE A 55 19.11 -0.95 6.70
N ASN A 56 18.65 -0.18 7.68
CA ASN A 56 18.52 -0.64 9.06
C ASN A 56 17.03 -0.77 9.45
N GLN A 57 16.76 -1.29 10.65
CA GLN A 57 15.39 -1.49 11.11
C GLN A 57 14.59 -0.18 11.27
N GLU A 58 15.26 0.93 11.60
CA GLU A 58 14.62 2.25 11.73
C GLU A 58 14.16 2.79 10.37
N ASP A 59 14.93 2.56 9.31
CA ASP A 59 14.56 2.91 7.94
C ASP A 59 13.31 2.14 7.51
N LEU A 60 13.26 0.83 7.77
CA LEU A 60 12.11 -0.03 7.46
C LEU A 60 10.86 0.40 8.22
N SER A 61 10.99 0.70 9.51
CA SER A 61 9.88 1.18 10.34
C SER A 61 9.41 2.58 9.93
N THR A 62 10.31 3.45 9.49
CA THR A 62 9.97 4.78 8.97
C THR A 62 9.25 4.66 7.62
N LEU A 63 9.76 3.83 6.71
CA LEU A 63 9.12 3.56 5.43
C LEU A 63 7.71 3.00 5.60
N SER A 64 7.54 2.02 6.51
CA SER A 64 6.24 1.44 6.89
C SER A 64 5.22 2.50 7.32
N ARG A 65 5.63 3.46 8.16
CA ARG A 65 4.77 4.55 8.65
C ARG A 65 4.44 5.60 7.60
N ASN A 66 5.31 5.77 6.61
CA ASN A 66 5.12 6.74 5.52
C ASN A 66 4.17 6.23 4.42
N VAL A 67 3.88 4.93 4.38
CA VAL A 67 2.90 4.36 3.46
C VAL A 67 1.51 4.88 3.82
N PRO A 68 0.84 5.65 2.93
CA PRO A 68 -0.52 6.08 3.16
C PRO A 68 -1.45 4.89 3.30
N ARG A 69 -2.45 5.03 4.16
CA ARG A 69 -3.52 4.07 4.33
C ARG A 69 -4.82 4.71 3.85
N LEU A 70 -5.23 4.39 2.63
CA LEU A 70 -6.35 5.05 1.95
C LEU A 70 -7.69 4.51 2.40
N PHE A 71 -7.79 3.18 2.58
CA PHE A 71 -9.05 2.51 2.88
C PHE A 71 -9.09 1.94 4.30
N TRP A 72 -8.07 2.25 5.10
CA TRP A 72 -7.93 1.76 6.46
C TRP A 72 -8.81 2.53 7.43
N LEU A 73 -10.11 2.34 7.27
CA LEU A 73 -11.22 2.69 8.15
C LEU A 73 -12.47 1.94 7.66
N HIS A 74 -12.40 0.61 7.56
CA HIS A 74 -13.56 -0.25 7.21
C HIS A 74 -14.79 -0.07 8.15
N LYS A 75 -14.67 0.74 9.21
CA LYS A 75 -15.80 1.15 10.06
C LYS A 75 -16.32 2.57 9.84
N GLU A 76 -15.55 3.47 9.23
CA GLU A 76 -15.95 4.90 9.15
C GLU A 76 -15.89 5.48 7.73
N TRP A 77 -15.23 4.80 6.79
CA TRP A 77 -15.14 5.28 5.41
C TRP A 77 -15.77 4.26 4.46
N THR A 78 -16.81 4.70 3.76
CA THR A 78 -17.45 3.97 2.66
C THR A 78 -17.37 4.85 1.40
N PRO A 79 -17.01 4.29 0.24
CA PRO A 79 -17.00 5.07 -0.98
C PRO A 79 -18.44 5.53 -1.32
N PRO A 80 -18.62 6.67 -2.01
CA PRO A 80 -19.93 7.07 -2.48
C PRO A 80 -20.49 5.99 -3.41
N LEU A 81 -21.66 5.44 -3.08
CA LEU A 81 -22.25 4.38 -3.88
C LEU A 81 -22.77 4.94 -5.21
N GLU A 82 -22.59 4.17 -6.28
CA GLU A 82 -23.03 4.51 -7.61
C GLU A 82 -24.25 3.65 -8.02
N PRO A 83 -25.20 4.21 -8.78
CA PRO A 83 -26.33 3.43 -9.29
C PRO A 83 -25.82 2.38 -10.29
N THR A 84 -26.32 1.15 -10.16
CA THR A 84 -26.04 0.09 -11.14
C THR A 84 -26.56 0.47 -12.53
N LYS A 85 -25.86 0.04 -13.59
CA LYS A 85 -26.25 0.27 -15.00
C LYS A 85 -27.69 -0.19 -15.32
N THR A 86 -28.22 -1.13 -14.54
CA THR A 86 -29.56 -1.71 -14.68
C THR A 86 -30.65 -0.99 -13.89
N GLY A 87 -30.31 0.04 -13.09
CA GLY A 87 -31.27 0.83 -12.32
C GLY A 87 -31.94 0.06 -11.19
N GLY A 88 -31.58 0.37 -9.94
CA GLY A 88 -32.33 -0.11 -8.77
C GLY A 88 -31.48 -0.60 -7.60
N ARG A 89 -30.16 -0.73 -7.76
CA ARG A 89 -29.25 -1.00 -6.64
C ARG A 89 -28.12 0.02 -6.64
N LEU A 90 -27.71 0.43 -5.45
CA LEU A 90 -26.49 1.17 -5.22
C LEU A 90 -25.36 0.15 -5.04
N THR A 91 -24.25 0.35 -5.73
CA THR A 91 -23.07 -0.53 -5.66
C THR A 91 -21.81 0.30 -5.43
N GLU A 92 -20.76 -0.33 -4.95
CA GLU A 92 -19.47 0.33 -4.82
C GLU A 92 -18.92 0.66 -6.21
N PRO A 93 -18.23 1.81 -6.35
CA PRO A 93 -17.68 2.20 -7.63
C PRO A 93 -16.67 1.19 -8.17
N GLU A 94 -16.62 1.01 -9.49
CA GLU A 94 -15.66 0.10 -10.14
C GLU A 94 -14.20 0.47 -9.81
N TRP A 95 -13.91 1.76 -9.58
CA TRP A 95 -12.56 2.18 -9.17
C TRP A 95 -12.21 1.68 -7.77
N PHE A 96 -13.17 1.63 -6.84
CA PHE A 96 -12.93 1.18 -5.48
C PHE A 96 -12.66 -0.33 -5.46
N LEU A 97 -13.49 -1.10 -6.16
CA LEU A 97 -13.32 -2.56 -6.28
C LEU A 97 -11.97 -2.96 -6.91
N ARG A 98 -11.37 -2.10 -7.74
CA ARG A 98 -10.02 -2.31 -8.29
C ARG A 98 -8.92 -1.90 -7.33
N LEU A 99 -9.08 -0.79 -6.62
CA LEU A 99 -8.03 -0.22 -5.75
C LEU A 99 -7.94 -0.91 -4.39
N GLU A 100 -9.06 -1.29 -3.78
CA GLU A 100 -9.12 -1.86 -2.44
C GLU A 100 -8.24 -3.10 -2.24
N PRO A 101 -8.27 -4.13 -3.11
CA PRO A 101 -7.40 -5.30 -2.93
C PRO A 101 -5.92 -4.96 -3.09
N LEU A 102 -5.59 -4.01 -3.96
CA LEU A 102 -4.21 -3.59 -4.21
C LEU A 102 -3.65 -2.76 -3.05
N GLU A 103 -4.46 -1.85 -2.52
CA GLU A 103 -4.08 -1.04 -1.36
C GLU A 103 -3.94 -1.89 -0.09
N SER A 104 -4.82 -2.90 0.07
CA SER A 104 -4.72 -3.88 1.15
C SER A 104 -3.40 -4.65 1.11
N GLN A 105 -2.94 -5.04 -0.08
CA GLN A 105 -1.62 -5.67 -0.26
C GLN A 105 -0.48 -4.71 0.09
N VAL A 106 -0.53 -3.46 -0.36
CA VAL A 106 0.48 -2.43 -0.03
C VAL A 106 0.54 -2.20 1.49
N SER A 107 -0.62 -2.08 2.15
CA SER A 107 -0.73 -1.91 3.59
C SER A 107 -0.18 -3.11 4.36
N ALA A 108 -0.51 -4.33 3.94
CA ALA A 108 0.01 -5.54 4.56
C ALA A 108 1.54 -5.67 4.41
N ALA A 109 2.08 -5.36 3.22
CA ALA A 109 3.53 -5.34 2.99
C ALA A 109 4.23 -4.28 3.85
N ALA A 110 3.63 -3.09 3.97
CA ALA A 110 4.13 -2.03 4.83
C ALA A 110 4.14 -2.43 6.31
N GLU A 111 3.08 -3.09 6.80
CA GLU A 111 3.01 -3.55 8.19
C GLU A 111 4.11 -4.56 8.53
N LYS A 112 4.35 -5.54 7.65
CA LYS A 112 5.43 -6.53 7.83
C LYS A 112 6.81 -5.88 8.03
N LEU A 113 7.09 -4.79 7.30
CA LEU A 113 8.35 -4.03 7.45
C LEU A 113 8.49 -3.35 8.81
N GLY A 114 7.37 -2.94 9.41
CA GLY A 114 7.32 -2.31 10.73
C GLY A 114 7.53 -3.28 11.89
N VAL A 115 7.29 -4.58 11.69
CA VAL A 115 7.40 -5.63 12.72
C VAL A 115 8.85 -6.03 12.91
N ILE A 116 9.42 -5.89 14.11
CA ILE A 116 10.82 -6.20 14.43
C ILE A 116 11.09 -7.73 14.50
N GLY A 117 10.07 -8.54 14.79
CA GLY A 117 10.11 -10.01 14.76
C GLY A 117 8.73 -10.64 14.99
N GLU A 118 8.55 -11.89 14.56
CA GLU A 118 7.30 -12.64 14.73
C GLU A 118 7.28 -13.45 16.04
N TYR A 119 6.10 -13.58 16.66
CA TYR A 119 5.90 -14.35 17.90
C TYR A 119 5.86 -15.84 17.64
#